data_AF-C8RZ36-F1
#
_entry.id   AF-C8RZ36-F1
#
_cell.length_a   1.000
_cell.length_b   1.000
_cell.length_c   1.000
_cell.angle_alpha   90.00
_cell.angle_beta   90.00
_cell.angle_gamma   90.00
#
_symmetry.space_group_name_H-M   'P 1'
#
loop_
_entity.id
_entity.type
_entity.pdbx_description
1 polymer ?
#
loop_
_entity_poly.entity_id
_entity_poly.type
_entity_poly.pdbx_seq_one_letter_code
_entity_poly.pdbx_strand_id
1 'polypeptide(L)'
;MTSRRSVLAGLAALAVARPGAAALPRPLLGTTRWPHDVTLKAMGQVQRFLAEECDMSAPMILGGVPWADAVSGNFSAVLQGELSWKAPAGHKVLLSLGALDTLRRGLAPLSACAKTSRCHPTGPTVPSTTRR
;
A
#
# COMPACT_ATOMS: atom_id res chain seq x y z
N MET A 1 -60.65 15.95 46.98
CA MET A 1 -60.80 14.51 46.67
C MET A 1 -61.19 14.36 45.21
N THR A 2 -60.25 14.09 44.30
CA THR A 2 -60.58 13.45 43.01
C THR A 2 -59.30 12.92 42.36
N SER A 3 -59.19 11.59 42.39
CA SER A 3 -58.08 10.78 41.91
C SER A 3 -58.19 10.60 40.40
N ARG A 4 -57.15 10.95 39.64
CA ARG A 4 -57.01 10.60 38.22
C ARG A 4 -56.09 9.38 38.11
N ARG A 5 -56.68 8.20 38.00
CA ARG A 5 -55.99 6.95 37.62
C ARG A 5 -56.06 6.82 36.11
N SER A 6 -54.94 7.04 35.43
CA SER A 6 -54.77 6.69 34.02
C SER A 6 -54.12 5.32 33.94
N VAL A 7 -54.81 4.38 33.30
CA VAL A 7 -54.35 3.00 33.05
C VAL A 7 -53.47 3.01 31.80
N LEU A 8 -52.19 2.69 31.97
CA LEU A 8 -51.25 2.43 30.88
C LEU A 8 -51.44 0.99 30.40
N ALA A 9 -52.03 0.81 29.23
CA ALA A 9 -52.04 -0.47 28.52
C ALA A 9 -50.69 -0.62 27.78
N GLY A 10 -49.81 -1.45 28.32
CA GLY A 10 -48.54 -1.81 27.69
C GLY A 10 -48.74 -2.83 26.58
N LEU A 11 -48.51 -2.44 25.33
CA LEU A 11 -48.28 -3.36 24.23
C LEU A 11 -46.84 -3.88 24.33
N ALA A 12 -46.67 -5.09 24.86
CA ALA A 12 -45.41 -5.81 24.77
C ALA A 12 -45.28 -6.40 23.36
N ALA A 13 -44.60 -5.69 22.46
CA ALA A 13 -44.18 -6.24 21.18
C ALA A 13 -43.05 -7.26 21.46
N LEU A 14 -43.34 -8.55 21.28
CA LEU A 14 -42.29 -9.57 21.21
C LEU A 14 -41.47 -9.30 19.94
N ALA A 15 -40.33 -8.64 20.11
CA ALA A 15 -39.29 -8.62 19.10
C ALA A 15 -38.73 -10.04 18.97
N VAL A 16 -39.15 -10.75 17.92
CA VAL A 16 -38.50 -11.99 17.50
C VAL A 16 -37.08 -11.61 17.09
N ALA A 17 -36.11 -11.89 17.96
CA ALA A 17 -34.70 -11.72 17.66
C ALA A 17 -34.34 -12.70 16.55
N ARG A 18 -34.33 -12.21 15.31
CA ARG A 18 -33.79 -12.95 14.17
C ARG A 18 -32.31 -13.18 14.49
N PRO A 19 -31.83 -14.43 14.58
CA PRO A 19 -30.41 -14.67 14.73
C PRO A 19 -29.71 -13.96 13.57
N GLY A 20 -28.93 -12.94 13.89
CA GLY A 20 -28.19 -12.17 12.90
C GLY A 20 -27.26 -13.13 12.18
N ALA A 21 -27.49 -13.35 10.89
CA ALA A 21 -26.54 -14.08 10.06
C ALA A 21 -25.17 -13.43 10.29
N ALA A 22 -24.18 -14.22 10.72
CA ALA A 22 -22.84 -13.74 10.91
C ALA A 22 -22.42 -13.05 9.61
N ALA A 23 -22.18 -11.74 9.67
CA ALA A 23 -21.78 -10.97 8.50
C ALA A 23 -20.51 -11.63 7.95
N LEU A 24 -20.55 -12.03 6.68
CA LEU A 24 -19.35 -12.50 6.00
C LEU A 24 -18.28 -11.40 6.13
N PRO A 25 -17.01 -11.75 6.39
CA PRO A 25 -15.96 -10.75 6.49
C PRO A 25 -15.93 -9.93 5.20
N ARG A 26 -16.03 -8.60 5.34
CA ARG A 26 -15.95 -7.70 4.19
C ARG A 26 -14.59 -7.91 3.48
N PRO A 27 -14.51 -7.84 2.15
CA PRO A 27 -13.23 -7.83 1.47
C PRO A 27 -12.40 -6.64 1.97
N LEU A 28 -11.10 -6.85 2.16
CA LEU A 28 -10.20 -5.77 2.58
C LEU A 28 -10.05 -4.76 1.43
N LEU A 29 -10.23 -3.48 1.74
CA LEU A 29 -10.04 -2.41 0.77
C LEU A 29 -8.65 -1.79 0.92
N GLY A 30 -7.94 -1.62 -0.18
CA GLY A 30 -6.61 -1.06 -0.21
C GLY A 30 -6.39 -0.12 -1.39
N THR A 31 -5.57 0.91 -1.18
CA THR A 31 -5.14 1.81 -2.26
C THR A 31 -3.69 2.24 -2.12
N THR A 32 -3.13 2.76 -3.20
CA THR A 32 -1.83 3.43 -3.16
C THR A 32 -1.98 4.87 -2.70
N ARG A 33 -0.89 5.46 -2.23
CA ARG A 33 -0.85 6.88 -1.82
C ARG A 33 -0.77 7.86 -2.99
N TRP A 34 -0.69 7.37 -4.22
CA TRP A 34 -0.38 8.19 -5.39
C TRP A 34 -1.66 8.48 -6.18
N PRO A 35 -2.20 9.71 -6.09
CA PRO A 35 -3.30 10.13 -6.94
C PRO A 35 -2.85 10.16 -8.41
N HIS A 36 -3.83 10.10 -9.32
CA HIS A 36 -3.59 10.27 -10.75
C HIS A 36 -2.98 11.65 -11.10
N ASP A 37 -3.35 12.68 -10.33
CA ASP A 37 -2.83 14.04 -10.44
C ASP A 37 -1.96 14.39 -9.23
N VAL A 38 -0.70 14.73 -9.46
CA VAL A 38 0.29 14.95 -8.40
C VAL A 38 0.21 16.39 -7.87
N THR A 39 -0.95 16.73 -7.32
CA THR A 39 -1.19 18.00 -6.63
C THR A 39 -1.34 17.81 -5.13
N LEU A 40 -0.98 18.81 -4.33
CA LEU A 40 -1.13 18.77 -2.87
C LEU A 40 -2.58 18.47 -2.44
N LYS A 41 -3.55 19.01 -3.19
CA LYS A 41 -4.99 18.76 -2.98
C LYS A 41 -5.34 17.29 -3.16
N ALA A 42 -4.92 16.68 -4.27
CA ALA A 42 -5.20 15.29 -4.57
C ALA A 42 -4.51 14.34 -3.58
N MET A 43 -3.27 14.65 -3.17
CA MET A 43 -2.56 13.93 -2.11
C MET A 43 -3.36 13.94 -0.79
N GLY A 44 -3.88 15.10 -0.38
CA GLY A 44 -4.71 15.23 0.82
C GLY A 44 -6.06 14.50 0.71
N GLN A 45 -6.62 14.36 -0.49
CA GLN A 45 -7.83 13.56 -0.71
C GLN A 45 -7.56 12.06 -0.58
N VAL A 46 -6.48 11.56 -1.20
CA VAL A 46 -6.11 10.14 -1.10
C VAL A 46 -5.77 9.77 0.34
N GLN A 47 -5.07 10.62 1.09
CA GLN A 47 -4.76 10.35 2.50
C GLN A 47 -6.01 10.24 3.37
N ARG A 48 -7.01 11.10 3.15
CA ARG A 48 -8.30 11.02 3.86
C ARG A 48 -9.06 9.76 3.51
N PHE A 49 -9.21 9.46 2.22
CA PHE A 49 -9.86 8.24 1.76
C PHE A 49 -9.17 6.98 2.33
N LEU A 50 -7.84 6.98 2.40
CA LEU A 50 -7.08 5.89 2.98
C LEU A 50 -7.40 5.72 4.47
N ALA A 51 -7.48 6.81 5.23
CA ALA A 51 -7.75 6.77 6.67
C ALA A 51 -9.23 6.46 7.02
N GLU A 52 -10.16 6.86 6.16
CA GLU A 52 -11.61 6.76 6.41
C GLU A 52 -12.20 5.44 5.88
N GLU A 53 -11.75 4.98 4.71
CA GLU A 53 -12.44 3.91 3.97
C GLU A 53 -11.60 2.64 3.78
N CYS A 54 -10.27 2.75 3.81
CA CYS A 54 -9.38 1.63 3.49
C CYS A 54 -8.96 0.85 4.76
N ASP A 55 -8.73 -0.45 4.60
CA ASP A 55 -8.11 -1.29 5.64
C ASP A 55 -6.59 -1.39 5.46
N MET A 56 -6.10 -1.08 4.26
CA MET A 56 -4.70 -1.21 3.92
C MET A 56 -4.18 -0.12 2.98
N SER A 57 -2.87 0.03 2.99
CA SER A 57 -2.11 0.93 2.13
C SER A 57 -1.02 0.20 1.37
N ALA A 58 -0.82 0.56 0.11
CA ALA A 58 0.31 0.11 -0.69
C ALA A 58 1.21 1.31 -1.01
N PRO A 59 2.14 1.69 -0.12
CA PRO A 59 3.09 2.76 -0.39
C PRO A 59 3.98 2.35 -1.57
N MET A 60 4.12 3.26 -2.53
CA MET A 60 5.04 3.10 -3.65
C MET A 60 6.26 3.98 -3.39
N ILE A 61 7.43 3.36 -3.41
CA ILE A 61 8.72 4.06 -3.36
C ILE A 61 9.08 4.47 -4.78
N LEU A 62 9.10 5.77 -5.07
CA LEU A 62 9.39 6.24 -6.42
C LEU A 62 10.88 6.06 -6.74
N GLY A 63 11.17 5.51 -7.92
CA GLY A 63 12.54 5.23 -8.36
C GLY A 63 13.17 3.99 -7.73
N GLY A 64 12.46 3.30 -6.82
CA GLY A 64 12.96 2.14 -6.11
C GLY A 64 14.04 2.47 -5.10
N VAL A 65 14.62 1.43 -4.50
CA VAL A 65 15.74 1.57 -3.57
C VAL A 65 17.01 1.12 -4.29
N PRO A 66 18.00 2.02 -4.53
CA PRO A 66 19.27 1.63 -5.09
C PRO A 66 19.93 0.56 -4.22
N TRP A 67 20.49 -0.48 -4.86
CA TRP A 67 21.08 -1.60 -4.12
C TRP A 67 22.22 -1.16 -3.19
N ALA A 68 23.06 -0.21 -3.63
CA ALA A 68 24.15 0.32 -2.80
C ALA A 68 23.62 0.99 -1.51
N ASP A 69 22.52 1.73 -1.61
CA ASP A 69 21.87 2.40 -0.48
C ASP A 69 21.21 1.36 0.45
N ALA A 70 20.55 0.35 -0.12
CA ALA A 70 19.96 -0.76 0.65
C ALA A 70 21.01 -1.54 1.46
N VAL A 71 22.15 -1.86 0.86
CA VAL A 71 23.23 -2.61 1.51
C VAL A 71 23.95 -1.75 2.57
N SER A 72 24.15 -0.46 2.29
CA SER A 72 24.83 0.44 3.23
C SER A 72 23.93 0.93 4.36
N GLY A 73 22.61 0.88 4.19
CA GLY A 73 21.64 1.50 5.09
C GLY A 73 21.60 3.04 5.00
N ASN A 74 22.36 3.64 4.08
CA ASN A 74 22.43 5.08 3.89
C ASN A 74 21.49 5.50 2.78
N PHE A 75 20.27 5.90 3.16
CA PHE A 75 19.25 6.33 2.21
C PHE A 75 19.32 7.85 1.98
N SER A 76 18.99 8.29 0.76
CA SER A 76 18.79 9.71 0.47
C SER A 76 17.67 10.31 1.34
N ALA A 77 17.70 11.62 1.59
CA ALA A 77 16.69 12.29 2.42
C ALA A 77 15.26 12.09 1.88
N VAL A 78 15.11 12.04 0.55
CA VAL A 78 13.82 11.78 -0.11
C VAL A 78 13.32 10.38 0.23
N LEU A 79 14.17 9.36 0.06
CA LEU A 79 13.83 7.98 0.36
C LEU A 79 13.57 7.77 1.86
N GLN A 80 14.34 8.42 2.74
CA GLN A 80 14.05 8.41 4.18
C GLN A 80 12.67 9.02 4.48
N GLY A 81 12.29 10.09 3.79
CA GLY A 81 10.96 10.69 3.87
C GLY A 81 9.87 9.68 3.49
N GLU A 82 10.06 8.91 2.42
CA GLU A 82 9.10 7.86 2.02
C GLU A 82 9.06 6.69 3.03
N LEU A 83 10.21 6.21 3.50
CA LEU A 83 10.35 5.09 4.43
C LEU A 83 9.87 5.41 5.86
N SER A 84 9.94 6.68 6.26
CA SER A 84 9.50 7.14 7.59
C SER A 84 7.98 7.18 7.74
N TRP A 85 7.24 7.17 6.63
CA TRP A 85 5.79 7.19 6.67
C TRP A 85 5.23 5.96 7.40
N LYS A 86 4.17 6.18 8.17
CA LYS A 86 3.44 5.14 8.89
C LYS A 86 1.98 5.16 8.46
N ALA A 87 1.43 3.97 8.25
CA ALA A 87 -0.01 3.82 8.04
C ALA A 87 -0.77 4.28 9.30
N PRO A 88 -2.01 4.78 9.14
CA PRO A 88 -2.86 5.09 10.28
C PRO A 88 -3.05 3.86 11.18
N ALA A 89 -3.35 4.08 12.46
CA ALA A 89 -3.55 2.99 13.41
C ALA A 89 -4.62 2.01 12.91
N GLY A 90 -4.40 0.71 13.10
CA GLY A 90 -5.31 -0.35 12.64
C GLY A 90 -5.23 -0.68 11.15
N HIS A 91 -4.51 0.10 10.33
CA HIS A 91 -4.36 -0.17 8.91
C HIS A 91 -3.17 -1.10 8.64
N LYS A 92 -3.31 -1.95 7.62
CA LYS A 92 -2.23 -2.83 7.15
C LYS A 92 -1.39 -2.14 6.09
N VAL A 93 -0.14 -2.56 5.96
CA VAL A 93 0.75 -2.12 4.87
C VAL A 93 1.04 -3.31 3.97
N LEU A 94 0.76 -3.14 2.68
CA LEU A 94 1.19 -4.05 1.63
C LEU A 94 2.55 -3.57 1.11
N LEU A 95 3.59 -4.37 1.37
CA LEU A 95 4.91 -4.15 0.80
C LEU A 95 5.13 -5.13 -0.34
N SER A 96 5.20 -4.62 -1.56
CA SER A 96 5.56 -5.39 -2.76
C SER A 96 6.97 -5.03 -3.18
N LEU A 97 7.87 -6.02 -3.19
CA LEU A 97 9.28 -5.83 -3.53
C LEU A 97 9.56 -6.44 -4.89
N GLY A 98 10.02 -5.62 -5.84
CA GLY A 98 10.49 -6.05 -7.15
C GLY A 98 11.96 -5.71 -7.35
N ALA A 99 12.79 -6.71 -7.63
CA ALA A 99 14.19 -6.50 -7.98
C ALA A 99 14.29 -6.09 -9.46
N LEU A 100 14.27 -4.79 -9.74
CA LEU A 100 14.33 -4.26 -11.10
C LEU A 100 15.77 -3.88 -11.48
N ASP A 101 16.26 -4.36 -12.62
CA ASP A 101 17.41 -3.71 -13.28
C ASP A 101 16.97 -2.30 -13.71
N THR A 102 17.72 -1.26 -13.31
CA THR A 102 17.41 0.13 -13.66
C THR A 102 17.42 0.35 -15.17
N LEU A 103 18.16 -0.47 -15.92
CA LEU A 103 18.18 -0.48 -17.39
C LEU A 103 17.04 -1.31 -18.00
N ARG A 104 16.16 -1.89 -17.16
CA ARG A 104 15.02 -2.74 -17.54
C ARG A 104 15.40 -3.93 -18.42
N ARG A 105 16.64 -4.43 -18.31
CA ARG A 105 17.12 -5.58 -19.10
C ARG A 105 16.84 -6.92 -18.44
N GLY A 106 16.25 -6.92 -17.24
CA GLY A 106 15.87 -8.12 -16.50
C GLY A 106 15.72 -7.86 -15.00
N LEU A 107 15.87 -8.92 -14.21
CA LEU A 107 15.98 -8.82 -12.76
C LEU A 107 17.31 -8.16 -12.39
N ALA A 108 17.32 -7.34 -11.34
CA ALA A 108 18.56 -6.78 -10.83
C ALA A 108 19.53 -7.94 -10.48
N PRO A 109 20.79 -7.92 -10.97
CA PRO A 109 21.74 -8.96 -10.63
C PRO A 109 21.97 -8.97 -9.12
N LEU A 110 21.66 -10.10 -8.47
CA LEU A 110 21.74 -10.30 -7.02
C LEU A 110 23.17 -10.13 -6.47
N SER A 111 24.18 -10.26 -7.34
CA SER A 111 25.58 -10.15 -6.98
C SER A 111 26.04 -8.71 -6.99
N ALA A 112 26.32 -8.17 -5.81
CA ALA A 112 27.19 -7.03 -5.62
C ALA A 112 28.49 -7.23 -6.42
N CYS A 113 28.61 -6.64 -7.61
CA CYS A 113 29.92 -6.39 -8.20
C CYS A 113 30.53 -5.17 -7.50
N ALA A 114 30.79 -5.32 -6.21
CA ALA A 114 31.55 -4.36 -5.45
C ALA A 114 33.04 -4.70 -5.67
N LYS A 115 33.75 -3.78 -6.32
CA LYS A 115 35.21 -3.54 -6.22
C LYS A 115 36.22 -4.30 -7.10
N THR A 116 35.86 -5.11 -8.08
CA THR A 116 36.89 -5.57 -9.06
C THR A 116 36.55 -5.10 -10.46
N SER A 117 37.55 -4.49 -11.11
CA SER A 117 37.55 -3.89 -12.46
C SER A 117 37.30 -4.91 -13.60
N ARG A 118 36.63 -6.02 -13.33
CA ARG A 118 36.44 -7.14 -14.27
C ARG A 118 35.03 -7.74 -14.27
N CYS A 119 34.01 -7.00 -13.87
CA CYS A 119 32.64 -7.35 -14.28
C CYS A 119 32.40 -6.85 -15.70
N HIS A 120 32.89 -7.61 -16.67
CA HIS A 120 32.41 -7.48 -18.04
C HIS A 120 31.04 -8.15 -18.09
N PRO A 121 29.95 -7.43 -18.42
CA PRO A 121 28.69 -8.09 -18.69
C PRO A 121 28.85 -8.84 -20.00
N THR A 122 29.21 -10.11 -19.96
CA THR A 122 28.92 -11.04 -21.07
C THR A 122 27.42 -11.25 -21.10
N GLY A 123 26.69 -10.21 -21.51
CA GLY A 123 25.35 -10.39 -22.03
C GLY A 123 25.44 -11.27 -23.28
N PRO A 124 24.42 -12.09 -23.57
CA PRO A 124 24.38 -12.82 -24.83
C PRO A 124 24.45 -11.80 -25.96
N THR A 125 25.47 -11.93 -26.81
CA THR A 125 25.62 -11.13 -28.02
C THR A 125 24.43 -11.47 -28.91
N VAL A 126 23.39 -10.63 -28.91
CA VAL A 126 22.29 -10.76 -29.86
C VAL A 126 22.88 -10.41 -31.23
N PRO A 127 22.96 -11.36 -32.18
CA PRO A 127 23.49 -11.04 -33.50
C PRO A 127 22.59 -10.02 -34.17
N SER A 128 23.18 -8.89 -34.59
CA SER A 128 22.51 -7.87 -35.37
C SER A 128 22.12 -8.48 -36.72
N THR A 129 20.85 -8.85 -36.88
CA THR A 129 20.31 -9.25 -38.18
C THR A 129 20.27 -8.02 -39.07
N THR A 130 21.28 -7.85 -39.91
CA THR A 130 21.28 -6.89 -41.01
C THR A 130 20.10 -7.22 -41.94
N ARG A 131 19.03 -6.41 -41.87
CA ARG A 131 18.02 -6.39 -42.93
C ARG A 131 18.68 -5.79 -44.18
N ARG A 132 18.76 -6.60 -45.24
CA ARG A 132 18.90 -6.12 -46.62
C ARG A 132 17.57 -5.57 -47.11
#